data_AF-A0A9E3TKF0-F1
#
_entry.id   AF-A0A9E3TKF0-F1
#
_cell.length_a   1.000
_cell.length_b   1.000
_cell.length_c   1.000
_cell.angle_alpha   90.00
_cell.angle_beta   90.00
_cell.angle_gamma   90.00
#
_symmetry.space_group_name_H-M   'P 1'
#
loop_
_entity.id
_entity.type
_entity.pdbx_description
1 polymer ?
#
loop_
_entity_poly.entity_id
_entity_poly.type
_entity_poly.pdbx_seq_one_letter_code
_entity_poly.pdbx_strand_id
1 'polypeptide(L)'
;RVDPAEVEVMAKKKTTEKKAKPPKAERAPKDSEATRVFAIRVTDEELAAIHQAAGPRNATRFMRQVAAAFAAENKDAFEAVLKEAKEARS
;
A
#
# COMPACT_ATOMS: atom_id res chain seq x y z
N ARG A 1 2.16 -56.22 -4.41
CA ARG A 1 3.45 -55.91 -5.06
C ARG A 1 3.09 -54.95 -6.18
N VAL A 2 3.34 -53.66 -5.96
CA VAL A 2 2.97 -52.60 -6.92
C VAL A 2 4.23 -52.33 -7.74
N ASP A 3 4.09 -52.37 -9.05
CA ASP A 3 5.19 -52.24 -10.00
C ASP A 3 5.85 -50.85 -9.92
N PRO A 4 7.20 -50.76 -9.92
CA PRO A 4 7.93 -49.51 -9.67
C PRO A 4 7.89 -48.51 -10.83
N ALA A 5 7.28 -48.86 -11.98
CA ALA A 5 7.29 -48.05 -13.19
C ALA A 5 6.28 -46.88 -13.17
N GLU A 6 5.31 -46.87 -12.26
CA GLU A 6 4.28 -45.82 -12.20
C GLU A 6 4.66 -44.64 -11.28
N VAL A 7 5.75 -44.76 -10.51
CA VAL A 7 6.24 -43.71 -9.60
C VAL A 7 7.20 -42.73 -10.31
N GLU A 8 7.76 -43.12 -11.47
CA GLU A 8 8.76 -42.32 -12.18
C GLU A 8 8.19 -41.25 -13.14
N VAL A 9 6.89 -41.28 -13.46
CA VAL A 9 6.29 -40.35 -14.44
C VAL A 9 5.63 -39.13 -13.78
N MET A 10 5.32 -39.17 -12.49
CA MET A 10 4.75 -38.01 -11.76
C MET A 10 5.78 -37.15 -11.02
N ALA A 11 7.04 -37.58 -10.92
CA ALA A 11 8.12 -36.81 -10.30
C ALA A 11 8.76 -35.76 -11.24
N LYS A 12 8.17 -35.53 -12.42
CA LYS A 12 8.75 -34.75 -13.52
C LYS A 12 7.83 -33.62 -13.98
N LYS A 13 7.38 -32.75 -13.07
CA LYS A 13 6.81 -31.44 -13.46
C LYS A 13 6.74 -30.46 -12.29
N LYS A 14 7.22 -29.24 -12.54
CA LYS A 14 7.20 -28.03 -11.69
C LYS A 14 8.27 -27.92 -10.59
N THR A 15 9.53 -28.12 -10.98
CA THR A 15 10.60 -27.27 -10.43
C THR A 15 10.47 -25.90 -11.08
N THR A 16 9.72 -25.01 -10.44
CA THR A 16 9.59 -23.62 -10.90
C THR A 16 10.91 -22.92 -10.56
N GLU A 17 11.73 -22.75 -11.59
CA GLU A 17 12.96 -21.97 -11.61
C GLU A 17 12.72 -20.62 -10.90
N LYS A 18 13.27 -20.45 -9.70
CA LYS A 18 13.29 -19.17 -9.00
C LYS A 18 14.21 -18.24 -9.80
N LYS A 19 13.62 -17.51 -10.74
CA LYS A 19 14.27 -16.40 -11.43
C LYS A 19 14.71 -15.39 -10.36
N ALA A 20 16.02 -15.32 -10.11
CA ALA A 20 16.61 -14.40 -9.17
C ALA A 20 16.17 -12.97 -9.54
N LYS A 21 15.54 -12.27 -8.59
CA LYS A 21 15.23 -10.85 -8.76
C LYS A 21 16.56 -10.10 -8.91
N PRO A 22 16.71 -9.22 -9.91
CA PRO A 22 17.91 -8.40 -10.00
C PRO A 22 18.05 -7.54 -8.72
N PRO A 23 19.28 -7.22 -8.30
CA PRO A 23 19.50 -6.38 -7.13
C PRO A 23 18.73 -5.07 -7.30
N LYS A 24 17.92 -4.72 -6.30
CA LYS A 24 17.25 -3.42 -6.26
C LYS A 24 18.34 -2.36 -6.30
N ALA A 25 18.35 -1.57 -7.37
CA ALA A 25 19.20 -0.38 -7.46
C ALA A 25 19.04 0.44 -6.17
N GLU A 26 20.17 0.73 -5.52
CA GLU A 26 20.22 1.62 -4.38
C GLU A 26 19.66 2.98 -4.82
N ARG A 27 18.55 3.39 -4.20
CA ARG A 27 17.99 4.72 -4.43
C ARG A 27 18.99 5.71 -3.85
N ALA A 28 19.48 6.62 -4.70
CA ALA A 28 20.27 7.77 -4.26
C ALA A 28 19.58 8.44 -3.06
N PRO A 29 20.36 8.86 -2.03
CA PRO A 29 19.82 9.59 -0.91
C PRO A 29 19.14 10.85 -1.46
N LYS A 30 17.81 10.92 -1.32
CA LYS A 30 17.08 12.14 -1.64
C LYS A 30 17.49 13.18 -0.60
N ASP A 31 18.03 14.30 -1.04
CA ASP A 31 18.26 15.49 -0.21
C ASP A 31 17.05 15.70 0.70
N SER A 32 17.27 15.46 1.99
CA SER A 32 16.21 15.28 2.96
C SER A 32 16.06 16.59 3.71
N GLU A 33 15.06 17.38 3.34
CA GLU A 33 14.30 18.06 4.39
C GLU A 33 14.03 17.03 5.49
N ALA A 34 14.21 17.40 6.76
CA ALA A 34 14.14 16.49 7.90
C ALA A 34 12.75 15.82 7.97
N THR A 35 12.58 14.74 7.19
CA THR A 35 11.32 14.04 7.00
C THR A 35 11.13 13.16 8.20
N ARG A 36 10.10 13.44 9.00
CA ARG A 36 9.74 12.64 10.16
C ARG A 36 8.63 11.66 9.78
N VAL A 37 8.67 10.46 10.36
CA VAL A 37 7.62 9.46 10.19
C VAL A 37 6.59 9.64 11.29
N PHE A 38 5.32 9.75 10.90
CA PHE A 38 4.17 9.68 11.81
C PHE A 38 3.53 8.29 11.69
N ALA A 39 3.79 7.41 12.65
CA ALA A 39 3.27 6.05 12.68
C ALA A 39 2.10 5.95 13.66
N ILE A 40 0.95 5.49 13.17
CA ILE A 40 -0.25 5.23 13.97
C ILE A 40 -0.72 3.79 13.78
N ARG A 41 -1.33 3.22 14.82
CA ARG A 41 -2.10 1.99 14.70
C ARG A 41 -3.55 2.39 14.44
N VAL A 42 -4.20 1.71 13.50
CA VAL A 42 -5.61 1.88 13.18
C VAL A 42 -6.31 0.54 13.32
N THR A 43 -7.58 0.57 13.71
CA THR A 43 -8.46 -0.62 13.70
C THR A 43 -8.91 -0.95 12.28
N ASP A 44 -9.47 -2.14 12.09
CA ASP A 44 -10.04 -2.54 10.81
C ASP A 44 -11.22 -1.65 10.40
N GLU A 45 -12.01 -1.18 11.36
CA GLU A 45 -13.14 -0.26 11.12
C GLU A 45 -12.66 1.11 10.66
N GLU A 46 -11.63 1.67 11.29
CA GLU A 46 -11.00 2.93 10.90
C GLU A 46 -10.39 2.81 9.50
N LEU A 47 -9.66 1.73 9.24
CA LEU A 47 -9.06 1.47 7.94
C LEU A 47 -10.13 1.37 6.84
N ALA A 48 -11.21 0.63 7.10
CA ALA A 48 -12.33 0.51 6.18
C ALA A 48 -12.98 1.87 5.91
N ALA A 49 -13.21 2.70 6.94
CA ALA A 49 -13.76 4.03 6.79
C ALA A 49 -12.85 4.94 5.93
N ILE A 50 -11.53 4.90 6.17
CA ILE A 50 -10.55 5.67 5.38
C ILE A 50 -10.52 5.19 3.93
N HIS A 51 -10.57 3.88 3.70
CA HIS A 51 -10.64 3.30 2.37
C HIS A 51 -11.94 3.65 1.64
N GLN A 52 -13.08 3.70 2.33
CA GLN A 52 -14.35 4.15 1.76
C GLN A 52 -14.33 5.64 1.41
N ALA A 53 -13.62 6.46 2.20
CA ALA A 53 -13.53 7.89 1.97
C ALA A 53 -12.63 8.25 0.78
N ALA A 54 -11.43 7.68 0.68
CA ALA A 54 -10.42 8.13 -0.28
C ALA A 54 -9.92 7.02 -1.24
N GLY A 55 -10.38 5.79 -1.05
CA GLY A 55 -9.84 4.61 -1.73
C GLY A 55 -8.52 4.11 -1.10
N PRO A 56 -8.18 2.81 -1.26
CA PRO A 56 -6.96 2.23 -0.68
C PRO A 56 -5.67 2.91 -1.16
N ARG A 57 -5.66 3.40 -2.41
CA ARG A 57 -4.48 4.03 -3.01
C ARG A 57 -4.17 5.41 -2.43
N ASN A 58 -5.19 6.16 -2.01
CA ASN A 58 -5.02 7.54 -1.55
C ASN A 58 -5.20 7.69 -0.03
N ALA A 59 -5.52 6.63 0.71
CA ALA A 59 -5.74 6.62 2.16
C ALA A 59 -4.68 7.43 2.95
N THR A 60 -3.38 7.14 2.74
CA THR A 60 -2.29 7.84 3.44
C THR A 60 -2.20 9.31 3.05
N ARG A 61 -2.43 9.63 1.77
CA ARG A 61 -2.41 11.02 1.27
C ARG A 61 -3.57 11.82 1.88
N PHE A 62 -4.76 11.23 1.90
CA PHE A 62 -5.96 11.79 2.51
C PHE A 62 -5.73 12.08 4.00
N MET A 63 -5.30 11.08 4.79
CA MET A 63 -5.03 11.28 6.22
C MET A 63 -4.03 12.42 6.47
N ARG A 64 -2.95 12.48 5.68
CA ARG A 64 -1.96 13.55 5.79
C ARG A 64 -2.55 14.92 5.47
N GLN A 65 -3.34 15.04 4.40
CA GLN A 65 -3.95 16.31 4.00
C GLN A 65 -5.00 16.78 5.01
N VAL A 66 -5.85 15.88 5.51
CA VAL A 66 -6.84 16.18 6.55
C VAL A 66 -6.15 16.65 7.83
N ALA A 67 -5.14 15.90 8.31
CA ALA A 67 -4.40 16.26 9.52
C ALA A 67 -3.66 17.60 9.36
N ALA A 68 -3.02 17.84 8.22
CA ALA A 68 -2.31 19.09 7.96
C ALA A 68 -3.26 20.29 7.83
N ALA A 69 -4.38 20.16 7.11
CA ALA A 69 -5.36 21.22 6.96
C ALA A 69 -6.03 21.57 8.30
N PHE A 70 -6.37 20.55 9.08
CA PHE A 70 -6.92 20.73 10.42
C PHE A 70 -5.93 21.40 11.38
N ALA A 71 -4.68 20.93 11.42
CA ALA A 71 -3.64 21.52 12.26
C ALA A 71 -3.27 22.96 11.87
N ALA A 72 -3.49 23.33 10.59
CA ALA A 72 -3.28 24.68 10.08
C ALA A 72 -4.53 25.58 10.20
N GLU A 73 -5.63 25.08 10.78
CA GLU A 73 -6.94 25.76 10.86
C GLU A 73 -7.47 26.26 9.50
N ASN A 74 -7.02 25.63 8.41
CA ASN A 74 -7.36 26.01 7.04
C ASN A 74 -8.61 25.27 6.58
N LYS A 75 -9.77 25.91 6.76
CA LYS A 75 -11.09 25.37 6.41
C LYS A 75 -11.23 25.09 4.92
N ASP A 76 -10.75 25.98 4.06
CA ASP A 76 -10.87 25.83 2.61
C ASP A 76 -10.08 24.61 2.11
N ALA A 77 -8.87 24.42 2.62
CA ALA A 77 -8.05 23.26 2.31
C ALA A 77 -8.69 21.96 2.83
N PHE A 78 -9.30 22.00 4.01
CA PHE A 78 -10.00 20.85 4.57
C PHE A 78 -11.21 20.45 3.71
N GLU A 79 -12.05 21.42 3.31
CA GLU A 79 -13.21 21.17 2.46
C GLU A 79 -12.81 20.67 1.06
N ALA A 80 -11.73 21.21 0.49
CA ALA A 80 -11.19 20.76 -0.80
C ALA A 80 -10.78 19.28 -0.75
N VAL A 81 -10.13 18.84 0.33
CA VAL A 81 -9.73 17.44 0.53
C VAL A 81 -10.95 16.52 0.66
N LEU A 82 -12.00 16.96 1.35
CA LEU A 82 -13.25 16.21 1.44
C LEU A 82 -13.97 16.11 0.10
N LYS A 83 -13.90 17.16 -0.73
CA LYS A 83 -14.47 17.16 -2.08
C LYS A 83 -13.71 16.20 -3.01
N GLU A 84 -12.37 16.27 -3.02
CA GLU A 84 -11.51 15.34 -3.79
C GLU A 84 -11.77 13.88 -3.39
N ALA A 85 -11.93 13.61 -2.09
CA ALA A 85 -12.27 12.28 -1.58
C ALA A 85 -13.64 11.78 -2.08
N LYS A 86 -14.66 12.65 -2.06
CA LYS A 86 -16.01 12.32 -2.58
C LYS A 86 -16.01 12.08 -4.09
N GLU A 87 -15.28 12.89 -4.86
CA GLU A 87 -15.16 12.74 -6.31
C GLU A 87 -14.41 11.45 -6.68
N ALA A 88 -13.36 11.09 -5.93
CA ALA A 88 -12.63 9.84 -6.16
C ALA A 88 -13.44 8.56 -5.88
N ARG A 89 -14.59 8.68 -5.20
CA ARG A 89 -15.53 7.59 -4.93
C ARG A 89 -16.62 7.45 -6.02
N SER A 90 -16.89 8.53 -6.77
CA SER A 90 -17.95 8.56 -7.80
C SER A 90 -17.48 7.88 -9.08
#